data_AF-A0A1Y2XDR8-F1
#
_entry.id   AF-A0A1Y2XDR8-F1
#
_cell.length_a   1.000
_cell.length_b   1.000
_cell.length_c   1.000
_cell.angle_alpha   90.00
_cell.angle_beta   90.00
_cell.angle_gamma   90.00
#
_symmetry.space_group_name_H-M   'P 1'
#
loop_
_entity.id
_entity.type
_entity.pdbx_description
1 polymer ?
#
loop_
_entity_poly.entity_id
_entity_poly.type
_entity_poly.pdbx_seq_one_letter_code
_entity_poly.pdbx_strand_id
1 'polypeptide(L)'
;MSQPASASVPIDTARRKAEQRVPLASEILRHPDSIESQLQSPLFGKLPRELRDLVWRYSLTRYEDLDNLYDIRKRYARPGQAAPLRVAVQLLETCRAIYVEAYLIPFQVNPIIIFHGDGGDIPPVVPLMRTTEDPFLCKKLKFWQFANISSVETTLQQVNLEGGGLERISRLVGTLGRHDGQESRGYAATGYACFVSPTEPDKNAGEVSSEEIPDSPLPSLPNPLIGRKITHLSIRMSRTDWWGWSSRPEEYISSPEERLRLEPMINVTHLWSRPENFSAMTTGYEARKAGEEPDFGLDDFEKQGRWGLQVKEYWPDLTTLDLVLETFSCKKTQLDYVTQCARLWTFPLENGFHLVWNGKEEAIRWRGARAYEYEDHQDWFRNENVPQDTEAQDSTKIQWRPSPSNDEDDRESQEFVIRTLTFERKRMGEHIGVDRF
;
A
#
# COMPACT_ATOMS: atom_id res chain seq x y z
N MET A 1 -14.70 -28.21 -53.32
CA MET A 1 -13.76 -27.23 -52.75
C MET A 1 -14.58 -26.27 -51.91
N SER A 2 -14.63 -26.53 -50.61
CA SER A 2 -15.49 -25.83 -49.65
C SER A 2 -14.72 -24.66 -49.03
N GLN A 3 -15.35 -23.48 -48.99
CA GLN A 3 -14.83 -22.30 -48.30
C GLN A 3 -14.75 -22.56 -46.79
N PRO A 4 -13.75 -22.01 -46.07
CA PRO A 4 -13.71 -22.10 -44.62
C PRO A 4 -14.74 -21.14 -44.00
N ALA A 5 -15.49 -21.65 -43.03
CA ALA A 5 -16.46 -20.90 -42.26
C ALA A 5 -15.78 -19.80 -41.43
N SER A 6 -16.33 -18.59 -41.50
CA SER A 6 -15.94 -17.48 -40.63
C SER A 6 -16.32 -17.82 -39.19
N ALA A 7 -15.34 -17.92 -38.30
CA ALA A 7 -15.57 -18.08 -36.87
C ALA A 7 -16.25 -16.82 -36.32
N SER A 8 -17.50 -16.96 -35.85
CA SER A 8 -18.18 -15.93 -35.07
C SER A 8 -17.42 -15.67 -33.76
N VAL A 9 -17.00 -14.44 -33.54
CA VAL A 9 -16.52 -14.00 -32.21
C VAL A 9 -17.70 -14.14 -31.23
N PRO A 10 -17.52 -14.72 -30.02
CA PRO A 10 -18.65 -14.99 -29.14
C PRO A 10 -19.21 -13.67 -28.58
N ILE A 11 -20.46 -13.37 -28.92
CA ILE A 11 -21.27 -12.22 -28.44
C ILE A 11 -21.22 -12.08 -26.90
N ASP A 12 -21.03 -13.18 -26.17
CA ASP A 12 -20.91 -13.22 -24.71
C ASP A 12 -19.63 -12.50 -24.19
N THR A 13 -18.53 -12.52 -24.95
CA THR A 13 -17.27 -11.86 -24.55
C THR A 13 -17.37 -10.33 -24.66
N ALA A 14 -18.02 -9.85 -25.72
CA ALA A 14 -18.26 -8.42 -25.92
C ALA A 14 -19.23 -7.85 -24.87
N ARG A 15 -20.29 -8.62 -24.54
CA ARG A 15 -21.25 -8.25 -23.50
C ARG A 15 -20.61 -8.22 -22.12
N ARG A 16 -19.80 -9.21 -21.75
CA ARG A 16 -19.02 -9.21 -20.49
C ARG A 16 -18.03 -8.04 -20.42
N LYS A 17 -17.39 -7.67 -21.53
CA LYS A 17 -16.52 -6.47 -21.60
C LYS A 17 -17.32 -5.17 -21.40
N ALA A 18 -18.55 -5.09 -21.91
CA ALA A 18 -19.45 -3.96 -21.69
C ALA A 18 -19.96 -3.88 -20.24
N GLU A 19 -20.36 -5.01 -19.65
CA GLU A 19 -20.81 -5.13 -18.24
C GLU A 19 -19.68 -4.83 -17.22
N GLN A 20 -18.41 -4.97 -17.62
CA GLN A 20 -17.24 -4.56 -16.83
C GLN A 20 -16.98 -3.06 -16.84
N ARG A 21 -17.53 -2.31 -17.82
CA ARG A 21 -17.21 -0.89 -18.05
C ARG A 21 -18.12 0.06 -17.30
N VAL A 22 -19.39 -0.28 -17.13
CA VAL A 22 -20.39 0.65 -16.60
C VAL A 22 -20.83 0.23 -15.19
N PRO A 23 -20.74 1.11 -14.17
CA PRO A 23 -21.28 0.81 -12.86
C PRO A 23 -22.82 0.82 -12.90
N LEU A 24 -23.46 -0.01 -12.06
CA LEU A 24 -24.91 -0.01 -11.88
C LEU A 24 -25.45 1.38 -11.50
N ALA A 25 -24.62 2.21 -10.85
CA ALA A 25 -24.98 3.56 -10.49
C ALA A 25 -25.32 4.41 -11.74
N SER A 26 -24.62 4.20 -12.85
CA SER A 26 -24.92 4.88 -14.11
C SER A 26 -26.29 4.49 -14.66
N GLU A 27 -26.73 3.24 -14.46
CA GLU A 27 -28.06 2.79 -14.87
C GLU A 27 -29.15 3.39 -13.98
N ILE A 28 -28.95 3.37 -12.66
CA ILE A 28 -29.88 3.98 -11.70
C ILE A 28 -30.06 5.48 -11.97
N LEU A 29 -28.97 6.19 -12.28
CA LEU A 29 -28.99 7.63 -12.55
C LEU A 29 -29.68 8.00 -13.88
N ARG A 30 -29.86 7.06 -14.82
CA ARG A 30 -30.70 7.28 -16.01
C ARG A 30 -32.19 7.27 -15.69
N HIS A 31 -32.58 6.75 -14.53
CA HIS A 31 -33.95 6.73 -14.05
C HIS A 31 -34.06 7.42 -12.68
N PRO A 32 -33.90 8.76 -12.60
CA PRO A 32 -33.91 9.49 -11.33
C PRO A 32 -35.19 9.27 -10.50
N ASP A 33 -36.35 9.13 -11.17
CA ASP A 33 -37.65 8.86 -10.52
C ASP A 33 -37.67 7.54 -9.74
N SER A 34 -36.71 6.65 -10.04
CA SER A 34 -36.54 5.36 -9.38
C SER A 34 -35.73 5.46 -8.08
N ILE A 35 -35.23 6.65 -7.74
CA ILE A 35 -34.45 6.96 -6.54
C ILE A 35 -35.36 7.71 -5.55
N GLU A 36 -35.84 6.98 -4.54
CA GLU A 36 -36.55 7.61 -3.43
C GLU A 36 -35.62 8.54 -2.64
N SER A 37 -36.06 9.77 -2.38
CA SER A 37 -35.26 10.82 -1.72
C SER A 37 -34.96 10.54 -0.24
N GLN A 38 -35.67 9.59 0.38
CA GLN A 38 -35.50 9.17 1.76
C GLN A 38 -35.59 10.32 2.79
N LEU A 39 -36.35 11.40 2.51
CA LEU A 39 -36.45 12.58 3.39
C LEU A 39 -37.02 12.27 4.79
N GLN A 40 -37.72 11.15 4.95
CA GLN A 40 -38.17 10.64 6.24
C GLN A 40 -37.03 10.11 7.12
N SER A 41 -35.89 9.74 6.53
CA SER A 41 -34.71 9.32 7.26
C SER A 41 -33.93 10.54 7.77
N PRO A 42 -33.51 10.58 9.04
CA PRO A 42 -32.64 11.65 9.55
C PRO A 42 -31.35 11.82 8.72
N LEU A 43 -30.88 10.74 8.10
CA LEU A 43 -29.69 10.72 7.28
C LEU A 43 -29.82 11.61 6.04
N PHE A 44 -30.97 11.63 5.38
CA PHE A 44 -31.21 12.45 4.19
C PHE A 44 -32.03 13.72 4.47
N GLY A 45 -32.91 13.69 5.47
CA GLY A 45 -33.76 14.82 5.84
C GLY A 45 -33.10 15.86 6.75
N LYS A 46 -31.98 15.53 7.43
CA LYS A 46 -31.28 16.47 8.34
C LYS A 46 -29.81 16.68 8.00
N LEU A 47 -29.10 15.65 7.55
CA LEU A 47 -27.67 15.79 7.27
C LEU A 47 -27.44 16.30 5.85
N PRO A 48 -26.59 17.33 5.66
CA PRO A 48 -26.18 17.76 4.33
C PRO A 48 -25.24 16.71 3.69
N ARG A 49 -25.03 16.82 2.38
CA ARG A 49 -24.30 15.83 1.58
C ARG A 49 -22.86 15.64 2.06
N GLU A 50 -22.22 16.70 2.52
CA GLU A 50 -20.84 16.69 3.00
C GLU A 50 -20.70 15.83 4.26
N LEU A 51 -21.65 15.93 5.19
CA LEU A 51 -21.65 15.08 6.39
C LEU A 51 -22.00 13.64 6.06
N ARG A 52 -22.90 13.39 5.09
CA ARG A 52 -23.17 12.05 4.60
C ARG A 52 -21.92 11.42 3.98
N ASP A 53 -21.15 12.16 3.18
CA ASP A 53 -19.88 11.68 2.62
C ASP A 53 -18.90 11.25 3.71
N LEU A 54 -18.78 12.01 4.80
CA LEU A 54 -17.98 11.59 5.96
C LEU A 54 -18.48 10.28 6.58
N VAL A 55 -19.81 10.12 6.75
CA VAL A 55 -20.41 8.87 7.24
C VAL A 55 -20.10 7.72 6.29
N TRP A 56 -20.24 7.91 4.98
CA TRP A 56 -19.97 6.90 3.97
C TRP A 56 -18.50 6.48 3.99
N ARG A 57 -17.58 7.45 4.00
CA ARG A 57 -16.14 7.20 4.05
C ARG A 57 -15.78 6.41 5.29
N TYR A 58 -16.24 6.84 6.47
CA TYR A 58 -15.98 6.14 7.73
C TYR A 58 -16.55 4.72 7.71
N SER A 59 -17.80 4.55 7.31
CA SER A 59 -18.49 3.24 7.33
C SER A 59 -17.91 2.25 6.32
N LEU A 60 -17.37 2.76 5.20
CA LEU A 60 -16.79 1.95 4.13
C LEU A 60 -15.26 1.85 4.21
N THR A 61 -14.63 2.44 5.23
CA THR A 61 -13.25 2.12 5.58
C THR A 61 -13.17 0.70 6.12
N ARG A 62 -12.16 -0.04 5.68
CA ARG A 62 -11.91 -1.41 6.10
C ARG A 62 -11.55 -1.46 7.58
N TYR A 63 -11.98 -2.51 8.26
CA TYR A 63 -11.72 -2.76 9.68
C TYR A 63 -11.39 -4.24 9.89
N GLU A 64 -10.75 -4.55 11.02
CA GLU A 64 -10.44 -5.93 11.42
C GLU A 64 -11.70 -6.64 11.93
N ASP A 65 -12.01 -7.81 11.39
CA ASP A 65 -13.11 -8.64 11.88
C ASP A 65 -12.75 -9.32 13.21
N LEU A 66 -12.96 -8.62 14.33
CA LEU A 66 -12.56 -9.11 15.66
C LEU A 66 -13.33 -10.36 16.10
N ASP A 67 -14.40 -10.75 15.42
CA ASP A 67 -15.08 -12.04 15.66
C ASP A 67 -14.29 -13.22 15.06
N ASN A 68 -13.36 -12.95 14.14
CA ASN A 68 -12.57 -13.92 13.38
C ASN A 68 -11.06 -13.66 13.53
N LEU A 69 -10.59 -13.54 14.78
CA LEU A 69 -9.16 -13.33 15.05
C LEU A 69 -8.29 -14.44 14.46
N TYR A 70 -7.19 -14.04 13.82
CA TYR A 70 -6.14 -14.96 13.44
C TYR A 70 -5.49 -15.58 14.68
N ASP A 71 -5.01 -16.81 14.56
CA ASP A 71 -4.16 -17.42 15.58
C ASP A 71 -2.90 -16.57 15.77
N ILE A 72 -2.65 -16.13 17.00
CA ILE A 72 -1.48 -15.31 17.38
C ILE A 72 -0.15 -16.01 17.07
N ARG A 73 -0.17 -17.34 16.93
CA ARG A 73 0.99 -18.15 16.55
C ARG A 73 1.38 -18.03 15.08
N LYS A 74 0.55 -17.40 14.25
CA LYS A 74 0.80 -17.23 12.82
C LYS A 74 1.62 -15.97 12.56
N ARG A 75 2.61 -16.10 11.66
CA ARG A 75 3.59 -15.03 11.37
C ARG A 75 2.95 -13.74 10.86
N TYR A 76 1.82 -13.86 10.16
CA TYR A 76 1.03 -12.74 9.66
C TYR A 76 0.16 -12.03 10.72
N ALA A 77 -0.05 -12.61 11.91
CA ALA A 77 -0.90 -12.00 12.94
C ALA A 77 -0.11 -10.93 13.71
N ARG A 78 -0.43 -9.65 13.48
CA ARG A 78 0.29 -8.48 14.05
C ARG A 78 -0.60 -7.23 14.11
N PRO A 79 -0.22 -6.15 14.83
CA PRO A 79 -0.95 -4.88 14.84
C PRO A 79 -1.35 -4.37 13.45
N GLY A 80 -2.65 -4.08 13.29
CA GLY A 80 -3.25 -3.70 12.01
C GLY A 80 -3.53 -4.86 11.04
N GLN A 81 -3.24 -6.11 11.45
CA GLN A 81 -3.52 -7.34 10.74
C GLN A 81 -3.84 -8.50 11.72
N ALA A 82 -4.71 -8.23 12.69
CA ALA A 82 -5.14 -9.17 13.72
C ALA A 82 -6.16 -10.20 13.22
N ALA A 83 -6.91 -9.83 12.20
CA ALA A 83 -8.03 -10.58 11.68
C ALA A 83 -8.23 -10.24 10.19
N PRO A 84 -9.08 -10.99 9.46
CA PRO A 84 -9.47 -10.62 8.11
C PRO A 84 -10.01 -9.19 8.07
N LEU A 85 -9.53 -8.40 7.10
CA LEU A 85 -10.07 -7.07 6.88
C LEU A 85 -11.43 -7.17 6.20
N ARG A 86 -12.42 -6.42 6.69
CA ARG A 86 -13.77 -6.35 6.13
C ARG A 86 -14.16 -4.92 5.83
N VAL A 87 -15.05 -4.77 4.85
CA VAL A 87 -15.71 -3.51 4.51
C VAL A 87 -17.21 -3.71 4.67
N ALA A 88 -17.91 -2.78 5.31
CA ALA A 88 -19.35 -2.87 5.55
C ALA A 88 -20.17 -2.56 4.28
N VAL A 89 -20.00 -3.36 3.23
CA VAL A 89 -20.64 -3.18 1.92
C VAL A 89 -22.17 -3.34 1.97
N GLN A 90 -22.73 -3.91 3.04
CA GLN A 90 -24.17 -3.99 3.30
C GLN A 90 -24.82 -2.61 3.31
N LEU A 91 -24.06 -1.57 3.64
CA LEU A 91 -24.52 -0.19 3.53
C LEU A 91 -24.95 0.17 2.10
N LEU A 92 -24.22 -0.31 1.09
CA LEU A 92 -24.52 -0.07 -0.32
C LEU A 92 -25.78 -0.82 -0.79
N GLU A 93 -26.19 -1.86 -0.07
CA GLU A 93 -27.37 -2.68 -0.36
C GLU A 93 -28.65 -2.10 0.28
N THR A 94 -28.53 -1.05 1.10
CA THR A 94 -29.66 -0.51 1.89
C THR A 94 -30.71 0.19 1.01
N CYS A 95 -30.29 1.12 0.14
CA CYS A 95 -31.19 1.76 -0.82
C CYS A 95 -30.43 2.41 -1.98
N ARG A 96 -31.16 2.75 -3.05
CA ARG A 96 -30.59 3.38 -4.26
C ARG A 96 -29.93 4.73 -3.97
N ALA A 97 -30.51 5.55 -3.08
CA ALA A 97 -29.95 6.85 -2.72
C ALA A 97 -28.55 6.73 -2.10
N ILE A 98 -28.36 5.77 -1.19
CA ILE A 98 -27.04 5.47 -0.60
C ILE A 98 -26.09 4.93 -1.67
N TYR A 99 -26.55 3.97 -2.47
CA TYR A 99 -25.73 3.36 -3.51
C TYR A 99 -25.16 4.40 -4.49
N VAL A 100 -25.98 5.32 -5.02
CA VAL A 100 -25.50 6.32 -5.98
C VAL A 100 -24.56 7.35 -5.35
N GLU A 101 -24.69 7.66 -4.06
CA GLU A 101 -23.76 8.55 -3.35
C GLU A 101 -22.43 7.84 -3.02
N ALA A 102 -22.43 6.53 -2.76
CA ALA A 102 -21.32 5.86 -2.09
C ALA A 102 -20.64 4.71 -2.85
N TYR A 103 -21.14 4.26 -4.02
CA TYR A 103 -20.64 3.04 -4.69
C TYR A 103 -19.13 3.03 -5.03
N LEU A 104 -18.50 4.21 -5.18
CA LEU A 104 -17.05 4.32 -5.43
C LEU A 104 -16.22 4.41 -4.16
N ILE A 105 -16.83 4.80 -3.04
CA ILE A 105 -16.13 5.09 -1.79
C ILE A 105 -15.30 3.90 -1.28
N PRO A 106 -15.74 2.63 -1.35
CA PRO A 106 -14.92 1.50 -0.89
C PRO A 106 -13.56 1.42 -1.58
N PHE A 107 -13.45 1.86 -2.83
CA PHE A 107 -12.19 1.84 -3.57
C PHE A 107 -11.34 3.09 -3.30
N GLN A 108 -11.97 4.21 -2.91
CA GLN A 108 -11.31 5.48 -2.66
C GLN A 108 -10.72 5.57 -1.24
N VAL A 109 -11.29 4.86 -0.27
CA VAL A 109 -10.86 4.92 1.14
C VAL A 109 -10.01 3.71 1.56
N ASN A 110 -10.02 2.64 0.78
CA ASN A 110 -9.26 1.43 1.10
C ASN A 110 -8.12 1.25 0.09
N PRO A 111 -6.88 1.01 0.56
CA PRO A 111 -5.77 0.78 -0.33
C PRO A 111 -5.88 -0.58 -1.01
N ILE A 112 -5.33 -0.65 -2.22
CA ILE A 112 -4.94 -1.94 -2.78
C ILE A 112 -3.70 -2.43 -2.02
N ILE A 113 -3.72 -3.70 -1.62
CA ILE A 113 -2.61 -4.30 -0.88
C ILE A 113 -1.77 -5.11 -1.87
N ILE A 114 -0.46 -4.87 -1.89
CA ILE A 114 0.46 -5.63 -2.73
C ILE A 114 1.52 -6.26 -1.82
N PHE A 115 1.46 -7.57 -1.71
CA PHE A 115 2.36 -8.33 -0.87
C PHE A 115 3.53 -8.91 -1.69
N HIS A 116 4.72 -8.42 -1.39
CA HIS A 116 6.02 -8.84 -1.94
C HIS A 116 7.03 -9.12 -0.80
N GLY A 117 6.53 -9.66 0.31
CA GLY A 117 7.30 -10.12 1.48
C GLY A 117 7.46 -11.65 1.50
N ASP A 118 7.84 -12.17 2.67
CA ASP A 118 7.89 -13.62 2.93
C ASP A 118 6.50 -14.27 2.85
N GLY A 119 6.40 -15.43 2.19
CA GLY A 119 5.12 -16.13 1.98
C GLY A 119 4.38 -16.50 3.27
N GLY A 120 5.09 -16.75 4.37
CA GLY A 120 4.48 -17.06 5.66
C GLY A 120 3.88 -15.85 6.39
N ASP A 121 4.24 -14.64 5.98
CA ASP A 121 3.68 -13.38 6.49
C ASP A 121 2.42 -12.94 5.73
N ILE A 122 1.98 -13.72 4.73
CA ILE A 122 0.74 -13.48 3.98
C ILE A 122 -0.47 -13.87 4.86
N PRO A 123 -1.35 -12.92 5.21
CA PRO A 123 -2.58 -13.24 5.92
C PRO A 123 -3.58 -13.99 5.01
N PRO A 124 -4.42 -14.86 5.55
CA PRO A 124 -5.45 -15.52 4.76
C PRO A 124 -6.55 -14.52 4.41
N VAL A 125 -6.84 -14.41 3.11
CA VAL A 125 -8.01 -13.72 2.52
C VAL A 125 -8.19 -12.28 3.01
N VAL A 126 -7.52 -11.35 2.33
CA VAL A 126 -7.70 -9.91 2.53
C VAL A 126 -8.31 -9.28 1.27
N PRO A 127 -9.36 -8.44 1.37
CA PRO A 127 -9.91 -7.74 0.21
C PRO A 127 -8.83 -6.93 -0.50
N LEU A 128 -8.83 -6.98 -1.84
CA LEU A 128 -7.91 -6.21 -2.69
C LEU A 128 -6.42 -6.49 -2.45
N MET A 129 -6.06 -7.66 -1.88
CA MET A 129 -4.68 -8.11 -1.74
C MET A 129 -4.15 -8.94 -2.92
N ARG A 130 -3.12 -8.43 -3.59
CA ARG A 130 -2.30 -9.20 -4.52
C ARG A 130 -1.15 -9.87 -3.78
N THR A 131 -0.91 -11.13 -4.06
CA THR A 131 0.27 -11.87 -3.56
C THR A 131 1.07 -12.44 -4.73
N THR A 132 2.24 -13.01 -4.43
CA THR A 132 3.02 -13.79 -5.40
C THR A 132 2.26 -15.03 -5.89
N GLU A 133 1.45 -15.63 -5.02
CA GLU A 133 0.66 -16.84 -5.29
C GLU A 133 -0.68 -16.58 -6.00
N ASP A 134 -1.32 -15.43 -5.73
CA ASP A 134 -2.51 -14.94 -6.45
C ASP A 134 -2.19 -13.60 -7.15
N PRO A 135 -1.51 -13.65 -8.31
CA PRO A 135 -1.21 -12.44 -9.09
C PRO A 135 -2.46 -11.86 -9.77
N PHE A 136 -3.62 -12.52 -9.67
CA PHE A 136 -4.81 -12.17 -10.43
C PHE A 136 -5.90 -11.52 -9.58
N LEU A 137 -5.71 -11.30 -8.27
CA LEU A 137 -6.75 -10.67 -7.45
C LEU A 137 -7.19 -9.32 -8.01
N CYS A 138 -6.25 -8.50 -8.50
CA CYS A 138 -6.58 -7.22 -9.11
C CYS A 138 -7.47 -7.38 -10.37
N LYS A 139 -7.38 -8.52 -11.08
CA LYS A 139 -8.24 -8.86 -12.24
C LYS A 139 -9.68 -9.20 -11.85
N LYS A 140 -9.98 -9.43 -10.56
CA LYS A 140 -11.35 -9.63 -10.07
C LYS A 140 -12.13 -8.30 -10.00
N LEU A 141 -11.44 -7.16 -10.05
CA LEU A 141 -12.06 -5.85 -10.07
C LEU A 141 -12.53 -5.47 -11.47
N LYS A 142 -13.72 -4.86 -11.52
CA LYS A 142 -14.17 -4.13 -12.71
C LYS A 142 -13.27 -2.93 -12.96
N PHE A 143 -13.18 -2.47 -14.20
CA PHE A 143 -12.24 -1.41 -14.58
C PHE A 143 -12.51 -0.10 -13.84
N TRP A 144 -13.78 0.25 -13.65
CA TRP A 144 -14.16 1.43 -12.87
C TRP A 144 -13.83 1.29 -11.38
N GLN A 145 -13.90 0.08 -10.80
CA GLN A 145 -13.53 -0.16 -9.41
C GLN A 145 -12.03 0.07 -9.24
N PHE A 146 -11.24 -0.52 -10.13
CA PHE A 146 -9.80 -0.34 -10.13
C PHE A 146 -9.38 1.11 -10.40
N ALA A 147 -10.00 1.77 -11.38
CA ALA A 147 -9.75 3.18 -11.70
C ALA A 147 -9.97 4.09 -10.49
N ASN A 148 -10.86 3.74 -9.56
CA ASN A 148 -11.18 4.57 -8.40
C ASN A 148 -10.29 4.34 -7.16
N ILE A 149 -9.29 3.48 -7.25
CA ILE A 149 -8.28 3.31 -6.21
C ILE A 149 -7.37 4.56 -6.15
N SER A 150 -7.11 5.05 -4.94
CA SER A 150 -6.27 6.24 -4.69
C SER A 150 -5.14 6.02 -3.68
N SER A 151 -5.04 4.82 -3.11
CA SER A 151 -4.01 4.46 -2.14
C SER A 151 -3.47 3.05 -2.37
N VAL A 152 -2.20 2.86 -2.04
CA VAL A 152 -1.49 1.58 -2.15
C VAL A 152 -0.81 1.28 -0.82
N GLU A 153 -0.96 0.07 -0.33
CA GLU A 153 -0.17 -0.47 0.77
C GLU A 153 0.64 -1.64 0.24
N THR A 154 1.93 -1.67 0.53
CA THR A 154 2.79 -2.77 0.10
C THR A 154 3.67 -3.26 1.22
N THR A 155 3.82 -4.58 1.32
CA THR A 155 4.87 -5.22 2.14
C THR A 155 5.99 -5.65 1.20
N LEU A 156 7.22 -5.22 1.49
CA LEU A 156 8.38 -5.43 0.62
C LEU A 156 9.59 -5.89 1.43
N GLN A 157 10.26 -6.93 0.92
CA GLN A 157 11.64 -7.20 1.32
C GLN A 157 12.57 -6.06 0.87
N GLN A 158 13.59 -5.79 1.68
CA GLN A 158 14.61 -4.78 1.41
C GLN A 158 15.26 -4.97 0.04
N VAL A 159 15.62 -6.21 -0.31
CA VAL A 159 16.16 -6.56 -1.64
C VAL A 159 15.25 -6.11 -2.77
N ASN A 160 13.94 -6.24 -2.59
CA ASN A 160 12.97 -5.86 -3.60
C ASN A 160 12.81 -4.35 -3.66
N LEU A 161 12.78 -3.67 -2.53
CA LEU A 161 12.72 -2.20 -2.46
C LEU A 161 13.93 -1.58 -3.16
N GLU A 162 15.14 -2.03 -2.79
CA GLU A 162 16.41 -1.56 -3.35
C GLU A 162 16.65 -2.03 -4.79
N GLY A 163 15.97 -3.09 -5.24
CA GLY A 163 16.07 -3.67 -6.58
C GLY A 163 14.88 -3.34 -7.49
N GLY A 164 14.31 -2.13 -7.43
CA GLY A 164 13.27 -1.68 -8.37
C GLY A 164 11.82 -2.04 -8.01
N GLY A 165 11.55 -2.33 -6.74
CA GLY A 165 10.22 -2.76 -6.29
C GLY A 165 9.14 -1.70 -6.49
N LEU A 166 9.48 -0.42 -6.29
CA LEU A 166 8.52 0.68 -6.43
C LEU A 166 8.12 0.93 -7.89
N GLU A 167 9.05 0.80 -8.84
CA GLU A 167 8.75 0.77 -10.28
C GLU A 167 7.77 -0.36 -10.62
N ARG A 168 8.07 -1.59 -10.17
CA ARG A 168 7.22 -2.76 -10.47
C ARG A 168 5.80 -2.57 -9.94
N ILE A 169 5.67 -2.12 -8.69
CA ILE A 169 4.37 -1.86 -8.06
C ILE A 169 3.64 -0.73 -8.79
N SER A 170 4.33 0.36 -9.13
CA SER A 170 3.77 1.46 -9.92
C SER A 170 3.15 0.98 -11.23
N ARG A 171 3.83 0.09 -11.98
CA ARG A 171 3.28 -0.53 -13.20
C ARG A 171 2.09 -1.43 -12.93
N LEU A 172 2.08 -2.14 -11.80
CA LEU A 172 0.94 -2.98 -11.39
C LEU A 172 -0.31 -2.16 -11.11
N VAL A 173 -0.16 -0.95 -10.56
CA VAL A 173 -1.30 -0.06 -10.23
C VAL A 173 -1.59 0.99 -11.30
N GLY A 174 -0.65 1.23 -12.22
CA GLY A 174 -0.75 2.16 -13.34
C GLY A 174 -0.70 3.63 -12.93
N THR A 175 0.20 4.01 -12.03
CA THR A 175 0.29 5.40 -11.52
C THR A 175 0.48 6.44 -12.61
N LEU A 176 1.34 6.19 -13.62
CA LEU A 176 1.58 7.14 -14.71
C LEU A 176 0.34 7.35 -15.58
N GLY A 177 -0.36 6.28 -15.93
CA GLY A 177 -1.62 6.41 -16.68
C GLY A 177 -2.68 7.20 -15.90
N ARG A 178 -2.76 7.00 -14.57
CA ARG A 178 -3.64 7.78 -13.69
C ARG A 178 -3.22 9.25 -13.61
N HIS A 179 -1.91 9.52 -13.58
CA HIS A 179 -1.37 10.87 -13.58
C HIS A 179 -1.81 11.64 -14.82
N ASP A 180 -1.72 10.98 -15.98
CA ASP A 180 -2.10 11.51 -17.29
C ASP A 180 -3.62 11.60 -17.52
N GLY A 181 -4.43 11.20 -16.54
CA GLY A 181 -5.90 11.21 -16.66
C GLY A 181 -6.43 10.19 -17.67
N GLN A 182 -5.73 9.08 -17.87
CA GLN A 182 -6.11 8.03 -18.82
C GLN A 182 -7.22 7.13 -18.26
N GLU A 183 -7.92 6.44 -19.16
CA GLU A 183 -8.97 5.48 -18.83
C GLU A 183 -8.40 4.09 -18.52
N SER A 184 -8.89 3.48 -17.45
CA SER A 184 -8.55 2.10 -17.13
C SER A 184 -9.16 1.11 -18.14
N ARG A 185 -8.33 0.21 -18.65
CA ARG A 185 -8.70 -0.92 -19.51
C ARG A 185 -8.42 -2.27 -18.84
N GLY A 186 -8.28 -2.27 -17.52
CA GLY A 186 -7.96 -3.47 -16.74
C GLY A 186 -6.46 -3.78 -16.77
N TYR A 187 -6.10 -5.01 -17.16
CA TYR A 187 -4.74 -5.52 -17.07
C TYR A 187 -4.26 -6.14 -18.38
N ALA A 188 -3.00 -5.90 -18.72
CA ALA A 188 -2.31 -6.58 -19.81
C ALA A 188 -2.09 -8.06 -19.50
N ALA A 189 -1.70 -8.85 -20.51
CA ALA A 189 -1.34 -10.27 -20.35
C ALA A 189 -0.23 -10.48 -19.31
N THR A 190 0.70 -9.53 -19.22
CA THR A 190 1.80 -9.48 -18.23
C THR A 190 1.32 -9.20 -16.79
N GLY A 191 0.05 -8.84 -16.60
CA GLY A 191 -0.54 -8.54 -15.29
C GLY A 191 -0.37 -7.10 -14.82
N TYR A 192 0.26 -6.23 -15.61
CA TYR A 192 0.34 -4.78 -15.36
C TYR A 192 -0.96 -4.08 -15.69
N ALA A 193 -1.23 -2.95 -15.03
CA ALA A 193 -2.38 -2.13 -15.32
C ALA A 193 -2.29 -1.54 -16.73
N CYS A 194 -3.42 -1.49 -17.43
CA CYS A 194 -3.53 -0.88 -18.74
C CYS A 194 -4.38 0.39 -18.62
N PHE A 195 -3.79 1.50 -19.00
CA PHE A 195 -4.43 2.80 -19.11
C PHE A 195 -4.21 3.34 -20.52
N VAL A 196 -5.23 3.97 -21.10
CA VAL A 196 -5.18 4.51 -22.47
C VAL A 196 -5.81 5.90 -22.51
N SER A 197 -5.38 6.73 -23.48
CA SER A 197 -6.01 8.02 -23.69
C SER A 197 -7.52 7.85 -23.95
N PRO A 198 -8.40 8.71 -23.39
CA PRO A 198 -9.84 8.64 -23.64
C PRO A 198 -10.24 8.71 -25.13
N THR A 199 -9.37 9.29 -25.96
CA THR A 199 -9.58 9.48 -27.40
C THR A 199 -9.15 8.30 -28.27
N GLU A 200 -8.46 7.30 -27.71
CA GLU A 200 -8.01 6.15 -28.50
C GLU A 200 -9.15 5.15 -28.74
N PRO A 201 -9.47 4.82 -30.01
CA PRO A 201 -10.44 3.78 -30.31
C PRO A 201 -9.93 2.43 -29.82
N ASP A 202 -10.83 1.67 -29.18
CA ASP A 202 -10.52 0.36 -28.62
C ASP A 202 -10.17 -0.63 -29.73
N LYS A 203 -8.87 -0.80 -30.01
CA LYS A 203 -8.35 -1.72 -31.04
C LYS A 203 -8.76 -3.19 -30.80
N ASN A 204 -9.28 -3.53 -29.62
CA ASN A 204 -9.74 -4.86 -29.23
C ASN A 204 -11.27 -4.96 -29.06
N ALA A 205 -12.02 -3.88 -29.30
CA ALA A 205 -13.45 -3.95 -29.53
C ALA A 205 -13.66 -4.20 -31.02
N GLY A 206 -13.92 -5.45 -31.38
CA GLY A 206 -14.50 -5.72 -32.70
C GLY A 206 -15.75 -4.85 -32.86
N GLU A 207 -15.96 -4.35 -34.08
CA GLU A 207 -17.08 -3.50 -34.49
C GLU A 207 -18.40 -3.98 -33.87
N VAL A 208 -18.77 -3.40 -32.73
CA VAL A 208 -20.14 -3.44 -32.25
C VAL A 208 -20.73 -2.12 -32.72
N SER A 209 -21.67 -2.22 -33.64
CA SER A 209 -22.44 -1.11 -34.19
C SER A 209 -22.81 -0.13 -33.09
N SER A 210 -22.40 1.11 -33.29
CA SER A 210 -22.88 2.29 -32.59
C SER A 210 -24.38 2.41 -32.80
N GLU A 211 -25.17 1.73 -31.97
CA GLU A 211 -26.54 2.17 -31.71
C GLU A 211 -26.43 3.46 -30.89
N GLU A 212 -26.93 4.53 -31.50
CA GLU A 212 -26.99 5.89 -30.98
C GLU A 212 -27.62 5.89 -29.58
N ILE A 213 -26.82 6.22 -28.57
CA ILE A 213 -27.34 6.61 -27.26
C ILE A 213 -27.93 8.01 -27.46
N PRO A 214 -29.23 8.25 -27.20
CA PRO A 214 -29.81 9.56 -27.41
C PRO A 214 -29.17 10.59 -26.48
N ASP A 215 -28.78 11.72 -27.07
CA ASP A 215 -28.33 12.93 -26.39
C ASP A 215 -29.38 13.39 -25.35
N SER A 216 -29.16 13.02 -24.09
CA SER A 216 -29.86 13.62 -22.95
C SER A 216 -28.85 14.46 -22.17
N PRO A 217 -29.18 15.73 -21.84
CA PRO A 217 -28.31 16.64 -21.13
C PRO A 217 -28.34 16.33 -19.63
N LEU A 218 -27.92 15.14 -19.24
CA LEU A 218 -27.55 14.89 -17.86
C LEU A 218 -26.21 15.60 -17.61
N PRO A 219 -26.01 16.31 -16.49
CA PRO A 219 -24.69 16.83 -16.13
C PRO A 219 -23.71 15.67 -16.22
N SER A 220 -22.67 15.83 -17.05
CA SER A 220 -21.77 14.75 -17.43
C SER A 220 -21.17 14.14 -16.17
N LEU A 221 -21.69 12.97 -15.80
CA LEU A 221 -21.16 12.22 -14.67
C LEU A 221 -19.67 11.99 -14.94
N PRO A 222 -18.79 12.24 -13.95
CA PRO A 222 -17.37 11.99 -14.11
C PRO A 222 -17.18 10.56 -14.60
N ASN A 223 -16.47 10.39 -15.72
CA ASN A 223 -16.25 9.07 -16.29
C ASN A 223 -15.54 8.19 -15.25
N PRO A 224 -16.20 7.16 -14.70
CA PRO A 224 -15.68 6.40 -13.57
C PRO A 224 -14.51 5.49 -13.99
N LEU A 225 -14.19 5.44 -15.28
CA LEU A 225 -13.03 4.74 -15.84
C LEU A 225 -11.76 5.59 -15.82
N ILE A 226 -11.86 6.92 -15.68
CA ILE A 226 -10.68 7.78 -15.56
C ILE A 226 -9.96 7.43 -14.26
N GLY A 227 -8.69 7.06 -14.39
CA GLY A 227 -7.85 6.67 -13.28
C GLY A 227 -7.72 7.80 -12.26
N ARG A 228 -8.20 7.57 -11.04
CA ARG A 228 -7.87 8.44 -9.91
C ARG A 228 -6.38 8.34 -9.63
N LYS A 229 -5.79 9.49 -9.34
CA LYS A 229 -4.39 9.63 -8.91
C LYS A 229 -4.14 8.84 -7.63
N ILE A 230 -2.97 8.23 -7.54
CA ILE A 230 -2.52 7.59 -6.30
C ILE A 230 -1.83 8.66 -5.46
N THR A 231 -2.44 9.01 -4.33
CA THR A 231 -1.97 10.09 -3.46
C THR A 231 -1.32 9.58 -2.18
N HIS A 232 -1.51 8.31 -1.85
CA HIS A 232 -0.97 7.69 -0.64
C HIS A 232 -0.31 6.35 -0.95
N LEU A 233 0.94 6.19 -0.48
CA LEU A 233 1.70 4.96 -0.53
C LEU A 233 2.14 4.60 0.89
N SER A 234 1.89 3.38 1.32
CA SER A 234 2.49 2.82 2.54
C SER A 234 3.45 1.69 2.16
N ILE A 235 4.71 1.81 2.57
CA ILE A 235 5.74 0.79 2.41
C ILE A 235 5.97 0.17 3.78
N ARG A 236 5.68 -1.12 3.90
CA ARG A 236 5.93 -1.92 5.09
C ARG A 236 7.12 -2.85 4.87
N MET A 237 8.02 -2.86 5.84
CA MET A 237 9.05 -3.89 5.99
C MET A 237 8.79 -4.65 7.29
N SER A 238 8.47 -5.93 7.17
CA SER A 238 8.29 -6.87 8.28
C SER A 238 9.63 -7.17 8.96
N ARG A 239 9.57 -7.83 10.11
CA ARG A 239 10.75 -8.25 10.89
C ARG A 239 11.72 -9.16 10.14
N THR A 240 11.27 -9.90 9.13
CA THR A 240 12.09 -10.78 8.27
C THR A 240 12.44 -10.17 6.93
N ASP A 241 12.04 -8.91 6.66
CA ASP A 241 12.21 -8.28 5.34
C ASP A 241 13.56 -7.59 5.17
N TRP A 242 14.40 -7.53 6.21
CA TRP A 242 15.70 -6.84 6.20
C TRP A 242 16.83 -7.72 5.68
N TRP A 243 17.91 -7.17 5.12
CA TRP A 243 19.09 -8.00 4.77
C TRP A 243 19.72 -8.72 5.99
N GLY A 244 19.83 -8.02 7.13
CA GLY A 244 20.42 -8.53 8.37
C GLY A 244 19.39 -9.03 9.38
N TRP A 245 18.24 -9.53 8.91
CA TRP A 245 17.16 -9.96 9.81
C TRP A 245 17.56 -11.20 10.64
N SER A 246 18.36 -12.09 10.04
CA SER A 246 18.80 -13.37 10.61
C SER A 246 20.09 -13.28 11.42
N SER A 247 20.80 -12.15 11.40
CA SER A 247 22.01 -11.96 12.20
C SER A 247 21.67 -11.71 13.66
N ARG A 248 22.55 -12.06 14.60
CA ARG A 248 22.30 -11.77 16.03
C ARG A 248 22.28 -10.27 16.31
N PRO A 249 21.59 -9.81 17.37
CA PRO A 249 21.52 -8.39 17.71
C PRO A 249 22.88 -7.72 17.91
N GLU A 250 23.90 -8.44 18.39
CA GLU A 250 25.25 -7.93 18.67
C GLU A 250 26.25 -8.20 17.54
N GLU A 251 25.90 -9.01 16.54
CA GLU A 251 26.82 -9.46 15.48
C GLU A 251 27.38 -8.29 14.67
N TYR A 252 26.64 -7.18 14.60
CA TYR A 252 27.08 -5.96 13.94
C TYR A 252 28.33 -5.30 14.58
N ILE A 253 28.70 -5.69 15.81
CA ILE A 253 29.90 -5.17 16.49
C ILE A 253 31.16 -5.70 15.81
N SER A 254 31.18 -6.99 15.43
CA SER A 254 32.28 -7.61 14.71
C SER A 254 32.12 -7.52 13.19
N SER A 255 30.88 -7.51 12.71
CA SER A 255 30.50 -7.55 11.31
C SER A 255 29.48 -6.46 11.00
N PRO A 256 29.89 -5.18 10.84
CA PRO A 256 28.98 -4.05 10.66
C PRO A 256 27.96 -4.21 9.53
N GLU A 257 28.27 -5.04 8.54
CA GLU A 257 27.37 -5.44 7.49
C GLU A 257 26.07 -6.05 8.04
N GLU A 258 26.11 -6.78 9.16
CA GLU A 258 24.98 -7.48 9.77
C GLU A 258 23.93 -6.58 10.44
N ARG A 259 24.21 -5.28 10.54
CA ARG A 259 23.27 -4.30 11.10
C ARG A 259 22.03 -4.13 10.20
N LEU A 260 20.87 -3.89 10.81
CA LEU A 260 19.72 -3.31 10.09
C LEU A 260 20.12 -1.98 9.47
N ARG A 261 19.80 -1.81 8.18
CA ARG A 261 20.07 -0.60 7.42
C ARG A 261 19.03 -0.41 6.34
N LEU A 262 18.80 0.83 5.94
CA LEU A 262 18.00 1.18 4.77
C LEU A 262 18.47 2.57 4.31
N GLU A 263 18.70 2.76 3.02
CA GLU A 263 19.16 4.04 2.48
C GLU A 263 18.44 4.32 1.15
N PRO A 264 17.71 5.43 0.99
CA PRO A 264 16.99 5.77 -0.25
C PRO A 264 17.89 5.98 -1.47
N MET A 265 19.16 6.30 -1.25
CA MET A 265 20.08 6.64 -2.34
C MET A 265 20.98 5.47 -2.75
N ILE A 266 20.64 4.24 -2.39
CA ILE A 266 21.28 3.02 -2.94
C ILE A 266 20.34 2.25 -3.87
N ASN A 267 20.95 1.50 -4.78
CA ASN A 267 20.32 0.55 -5.68
C ASN A 267 21.06 -0.78 -5.55
N VAL A 268 20.34 -1.90 -5.47
CA VAL A 268 20.92 -3.24 -5.53
C VAL A 268 20.68 -3.83 -6.91
N THR A 269 21.70 -3.78 -7.75
CA THR A 269 21.67 -4.32 -9.12
C THR A 269 21.83 -5.84 -9.16
N HIS A 270 22.47 -6.42 -8.16
CA HIS A 270 22.64 -7.87 -8.01
C HIS A 270 21.79 -8.41 -6.85
N LEU A 271 20.63 -9.00 -7.19
CA LEU A 271 19.61 -9.53 -6.26
C LEU A 271 20.11 -10.57 -5.24
N TRP A 272 21.34 -11.07 -5.37
CA TRP A 272 21.90 -12.14 -4.54
C TRP A 272 23.17 -11.73 -3.79
N SER A 273 23.67 -10.51 -4.00
CA SER A 273 24.82 -9.98 -3.28
C SER A 273 24.39 -8.83 -2.40
N ARG A 274 24.57 -8.99 -1.09
CA ARG A 274 24.44 -7.89 -0.15
C ARG A 274 25.39 -6.77 -0.59
N PRO A 275 24.92 -5.52 -0.78
CA PRO A 275 25.81 -4.44 -1.17
C PRO A 275 26.92 -4.28 -0.14
N GLU A 276 28.17 -4.22 -0.61
CA GLU A 276 29.38 -4.06 0.22
C GLU A 276 29.39 -2.74 0.99
N ASN A 277 28.54 -1.79 0.59
CA ASN A 277 28.42 -0.45 1.18
C ASN A 277 27.58 -0.45 2.47
N PHE A 278 27.98 -1.23 3.48
CA PHE A 278 27.32 -1.23 4.80
C PHE A 278 27.40 0.12 5.52
N SER A 279 28.35 0.98 5.14
CA SER A 279 28.50 2.35 5.64
C SER A 279 27.56 3.36 4.97
N ALA A 280 26.89 3.02 3.86
CA ALA A 280 26.09 3.95 3.07
C ALA A 280 25.07 4.73 3.90
N MET A 281 24.41 4.05 4.83
CA MET A 281 23.43 4.67 5.71
C MET A 281 24.04 5.75 6.63
N THR A 282 25.19 5.45 7.24
CA THR A 282 25.91 6.40 8.10
C THR A 282 26.45 7.56 7.28
N THR A 283 27.08 7.28 6.14
CA THR A 283 27.60 8.31 5.23
C THR A 283 26.49 9.21 4.73
N GLY A 284 25.34 8.64 4.34
CA GLY A 284 24.19 9.39 3.88
C GLY A 284 23.51 10.19 4.99
N TYR A 285 23.58 9.74 6.24
CA TYR A 285 23.12 10.51 7.39
C TYR A 285 23.99 11.74 7.63
N GLU A 286 25.31 11.58 7.69
CA GLU A 286 26.23 12.69 7.94
C GLU A 286 26.20 13.74 6.81
N ALA A 287 26.12 13.30 5.55
CA ALA A 287 25.97 14.21 4.41
C ALA A 287 24.68 15.06 4.54
N ARG A 288 23.52 14.43 4.80
CA ARG A 288 22.25 15.16 4.96
C ARG A 288 22.26 16.09 6.16
N LYS A 289 22.92 15.69 7.25
CA LYS A 289 23.09 16.53 8.44
C LYS A 289 23.95 17.76 8.15
N ALA A 290 24.93 17.65 7.26
CA ALA A 290 25.71 18.76 6.75
C ALA A 290 24.97 19.62 5.70
N GLY A 291 23.77 19.22 5.29
CA GLY A 291 23.00 19.88 4.22
C GLY A 291 23.45 19.51 2.81
N GLU A 292 24.18 18.40 2.67
CA GLU A 292 24.71 17.89 1.41
C GLU A 292 23.89 16.70 0.89
N GLU A 293 23.88 16.50 -0.44
CA GLU A 293 23.30 15.29 -1.03
C GLU A 293 24.32 14.14 -0.92
N PRO A 294 23.93 12.96 -0.41
CA PRO A 294 24.83 11.81 -0.34
C PRO A 294 25.33 11.38 -1.72
N ASP A 295 26.65 11.25 -1.86
CA ASP A 295 27.30 10.61 -3.00
C ASP A 295 27.98 9.32 -2.54
N PHE A 296 27.58 8.20 -3.16
CA PHE A 296 28.14 6.87 -2.88
C PHE A 296 29.03 6.36 -4.01
N GLY A 297 29.41 7.22 -4.97
CA GLY A 297 30.26 6.83 -6.09
C GLY A 297 29.61 5.83 -7.06
N LEU A 298 28.27 5.80 -7.09
CA LEU A 298 27.49 4.92 -7.96
C LEU A 298 27.68 5.29 -9.44
N ASP A 299 27.63 4.30 -10.32
CA ASP A 299 27.59 4.54 -11.75
C ASP A 299 26.24 5.14 -12.20
N ASP A 300 26.15 5.58 -13.46
CA ASP A 300 24.94 6.24 -13.97
C ASP A 300 23.72 5.31 -14.01
N PHE A 301 23.92 4.00 -14.15
CA PHE A 301 22.85 3.01 -14.13
C PHE A 301 22.34 2.79 -12.69
N GLU A 302 23.26 2.65 -11.74
CA GLU A 302 22.97 2.52 -10.32
C GLU A 302 22.28 3.76 -9.75
N LYS A 303 22.72 4.96 -10.17
CA LYS A 303 22.10 6.25 -9.80
C LYS A 303 20.63 6.35 -10.19
N GLN A 304 20.23 5.75 -11.31
CA GLN A 304 18.84 5.76 -11.79
C GLN A 304 17.95 4.82 -10.96
N GLY A 305 18.46 3.68 -10.50
CA GLY A 305 17.66 2.71 -9.75
C GLY A 305 17.53 2.98 -8.25
N ARG A 306 18.07 4.08 -7.73
CA ARG A 306 17.94 4.48 -6.31
C ARG A 306 16.47 4.51 -5.91
N TRP A 307 16.07 3.71 -4.92
CA TRP A 307 14.65 3.55 -4.63
C TRP A 307 13.97 4.85 -4.17
N GLY A 308 14.72 5.75 -3.54
CA GLY A 308 14.22 7.09 -3.20
C GLY A 308 13.90 7.95 -4.42
N LEU A 309 14.63 7.78 -5.53
CA LEU A 309 14.36 8.49 -6.78
C LEU A 309 13.22 7.87 -7.59
N GLN A 310 12.97 6.56 -7.42
CA GLN A 310 11.82 5.91 -8.03
C GLN A 310 10.49 6.56 -7.59
N VAL A 311 10.44 7.20 -6.41
CA VAL A 311 9.27 7.98 -5.97
C VAL A 311 8.94 9.10 -6.96
N LYS A 312 9.95 9.87 -7.40
CA LYS A 312 9.76 10.95 -8.38
C LYS A 312 9.27 10.41 -9.72
N GLU A 313 9.92 9.36 -10.20
CA GLU A 313 9.73 8.85 -11.56
C GLU A 313 8.41 8.08 -11.70
N TYR A 314 8.01 7.35 -10.66
CA TYR A 314 6.92 6.39 -10.75
C TYR A 314 5.71 6.74 -9.89
N TRP A 315 5.79 7.75 -9.02
CA TRP A 315 4.73 8.11 -8.08
C TRP A 315 4.47 9.64 -8.01
N PRO A 316 4.18 10.28 -9.14
CA PRO A 316 4.21 11.75 -9.28
C PRO A 316 3.15 12.49 -8.44
N ASP A 317 2.05 11.82 -8.09
CA ASP A 317 0.90 12.42 -7.41
C ASP A 317 0.87 12.19 -5.89
N LEU A 318 1.90 11.56 -5.31
CA LEU A 318 1.91 11.31 -3.87
C LEU A 318 1.83 12.60 -3.08
N THR A 319 0.89 12.61 -2.13
CA THR A 319 0.77 13.62 -1.08
C THR A 319 1.35 13.12 0.23
N THR A 320 1.36 11.79 0.41
CA THR A 320 1.77 11.12 1.64
C THR A 320 2.47 9.80 1.33
N LEU A 321 3.56 9.54 2.04
CA LEU A 321 4.28 8.27 2.06
C LEU A 321 4.47 7.83 3.50
N ASP A 322 3.97 6.66 3.86
CA ASP A 322 4.22 6.04 5.15
C ASP A 322 5.29 4.96 5.01
N LEU A 323 6.30 5.02 5.87
CA LEU A 323 7.32 3.99 6.00
C LEU A 323 7.12 3.27 7.33
N VAL A 324 6.64 2.03 7.27
CA VAL A 324 6.31 1.19 8.42
C VAL A 324 7.40 0.13 8.59
N LEU A 325 8.24 0.29 9.60
CA LEU A 325 9.42 -0.53 9.83
C LEU A 325 9.23 -1.40 11.07
N GLU A 326 9.19 -2.72 10.88
CA GLU A 326 9.03 -3.70 11.96
C GLU A 326 10.33 -4.49 12.17
N THR A 327 10.70 -4.74 13.43
CA THR A 327 11.77 -5.69 13.76
C THR A 327 11.56 -6.36 15.12
N PHE A 328 12.41 -7.32 15.45
CA PHE A 328 12.50 -7.98 16.75
C PHE A 328 12.90 -6.96 17.84
N SER A 329 12.28 -7.01 19.02
CA SER A 329 12.51 -6.05 20.11
C SER A 329 13.98 -5.97 20.53
N CYS A 330 14.71 -7.09 20.55
CA CYS A 330 16.15 -7.12 20.82
C CYS A 330 17.00 -6.35 19.77
N LYS A 331 16.49 -6.13 18.55
CA LYS A 331 17.13 -5.28 17.51
C LYS A 331 16.64 -3.82 17.54
N LYS A 332 15.86 -3.41 18.55
CA LYS A 332 15.29 -2.05 18.65
C LYS A 332 16.33 -0.95 18.48
N THR A 333 17.51 -1.06 19.09
CA THR A 333 18.57 -0.04 18.95
C THR A 333 19.05 0.12 17.51
N GLN A 334 19.06 -0.97 16.73
CA GLN A 334 19.37 -0.91 15.31
C GLN A 334 18.25 -0.21 14.53
N LEU A 335 16.99 -0.51 14.84
CA LEU A 335 15.84 0.18 14.22
C LEU A 335 15.77 1.66 14.59
N ASP A 336 16.05 2.02 15.84
CA ASP A 336 16.06 3.42 16.29
C ASP A 336 17.09 4.25 15.52
N TYR A 337 18.26 3.65 15.22
CA TYR A 337 19.23 4.28 14.32
C TYR A 337 18.70 4.44 12.91
N VAL A 338 17.99 3.41 12.38
CA VAL A 338 17.37 3.50 11.06
C VAL A 338 16.39 4.65 10.98
N THR A 339 15.51 4.74 11.97
CA THR A 339 14.52 5.81 12.12
C THR A 339 15.19 7.18 12.29
N GLN A 340 16.27 7.28 13.06
CA GLN A 340 17.04 8.53 13.22
C GLN A 340 17.56 9.04 11.88
N CYS A 341 18.13 8.16 11.04
CA CYS A 341 18.58 8.57 9.71
C CYS A 341 17.41 8.93 8.80
N ALA A 342 16.31 8.17 8.87
CA ALA A 342 15.14 8.35 8.03
C ALA A 342 14.42 9.69 8.21
N ARG A 343 14.51 10.31 9.40
CA ARG A 343 13.99 11.64 9.67
C ARG A 343 14.57 12.74 8.77
N LEU A 344 15.77 12.54 8.22
CA LEU A 344 16.42 13.48 7.31
C LEU A 344 16.16 13.16 5.83
N TRP A 345 15.47 12.06 5.52
CA TRP A 345 15.20 11.70 4.13
C TRP A 345 14.21 12.65 3.48
N THR A 346 14.48 12.94 2.21
CA THR A 346 13.60 13.71 1.35
C THR A 346 13.44 12.93 0.05
N PHE A 347 12.20 12.79 -0.41
CA PHE A 347 11.91 12.13 -1.69
C PHE A 347 11.49 13.20 -2.69
N PRO A 348 12.24 13.39 -3.79
CA PRO A 348 11.86 14.40 -4.76
C PRO A 348 10.56 14.01 -5.47
N LEU A 349 9.77 15.01 -5.83
CA LEU A 349 8.61 14.91 -6.71
C LEU A 349 8.77 15.94 -7.84
N GLU A 350 7.84 15.95 -8.79
CA GLU A 350 7.83 16.93 -9.85
C GLU A 350 7.56 18.36 -9.34
N ASN A 351 7.89 19.35 -10.18
CA ASN A 351 7.55 20.76 -9.96
C ASN A 351 8.08 21.35 -8.64
N GLY A 352 9.22 20.84 -8.14
CA GLY A 352 9.89 21.31 -6.93
C GLY A 352 9.22 20.86 -5.62
N PHE A 353 8.27 19.93 -5.69
CA PHE A 353 7.72 19.28 -4.51
C PHE A 353 8.64 18.17 -4.00
N HIS A 354 8.60 17.94 -2.69
CA HIS A 354 9.31 16.86 -2.02
C HIS A 354 8.39 16.22 -0.99
N LEU A 355 8.50 14.93 -0.76
CA LEU A 355 7.97 14.31 0.45
C LEU A 355 9.02 14.46 1.54
N VAL A 356 8.65 15.10 2.65
CA VAL A 356 9.54 15.34 3.79
C VAL A 356 8.87 14.84 5.06
N TRP A 357 9.67 14.35 6.00
CA TRP A 357 9.14 13.86 7.27
C TRP A 357 8.28 14.93 7.97
N ASN A 358 7.09 14.55 8.42
CA ASN A 358 6.12 15.48 9.00
C ASN A 358 6.37 15.79 10.49
N GLY A 359 7.45 15.26 11.07
CA GLY A 359 7.79 15.43 12.48
C GLY A 359 7.05 14.47 13.42
N LYS A 360 6.17 13.61 12.89
CA LYS A 360 5.44 12.62 13.68
C LYS A 360 6.04 11.24 13.46
N GLU A 361 6.15 10.50 14.56
CA GLU A 361 6.57 9.11 14.58
C GLU A 361 5.59 8.35 15.46
N GLU A 362 5.06 7.25 14.94
CA GLU A 362 4.29 6.30 15.73
C GLU A 362 5.18 5.12 16.10
N ALA A 363 5.18 4.76 17.38
CA ALA A 363 5.95 3.66 17.91
C ALA A 363 5.02 2.66 18.59
N ILE A 364 4.99 1.43 18.06
CA ILE A 364 4.17 0.35 18.59
C ILE A 364 5.09 -0.76 19.05
N ARG A 365 4.88 -1.23 20.28
CA ARG A 365 5.49 -2.45 20.82
C ARG A 365 4.40 -3.49 20.98
N TRP A 366 4.63 -4.71 20.48
CA TRP A 366 3.63 -5.77 20.53
C TRP A 366 4.27 -7.14 20.73
N ARG A 367 3.47 -8.10 21.23
CA ARG A 367 3.88 -9.48 21.50
C ARG A 367 3.12 -10.44 20.59
N GLY A 368 3.85 -11.35 19.99
CA GLY A 368 3.32 -12.38 19.10
C GLY A 368 3.46 -13.79 19.68
N ALA A 369 3.60 -14.77 18.79
CA ALA A 369 3.80 -16.17 19.13
C ALA A 369 4.98 -16.40 20.10
N ARG A 370 4.92 -17.50 20.88
CA ARG A 370 6.06 -17.98 21.69
C ARG A 370 7.30 -18.29 20.86
N ALA A 371 7.10 -18.83 19.66
CA ALA A 371 8.15 -19.02 18.68
C ALA A 371 7.52 -19.10 17.30
N TYR A 372 7.79 -18.10 16.45
CA TYR A 372 7.61 -18.32 15.04
C TYR A 372 8.65 -19.35 14.56
N GLU A 373 8.19 -20.38 13.87
CA GLU A 373 9.07 -21.30 13.16
C GLU A 373 9.52 -20.63 11.86
N TYR A 374 10.72 -20.07 11.88
CA TYR A 374 11.43 -19.67 10.68
C TYR A 374 12.24 -20.86 10.17
N GLU A 375 12.36 -21.01 8.86
CA GLU A 375 13.02 -22.16 8.22
C GLU A 375 14.50 -22.29 8.64
N ASP A 376 15.12 -21.18 9.03
CA ASP A 376 16.45 -21.16 9.61
C ASP A 376 16.38 -21.36 11.13
N HIS A 377 16.98 -22.47 11.60
CA HIS A 377 17.11 -22.92 12.99
C HIS A 377 17.92 -21.97 13.89
N GLN A 378 17.53 -20.69 13.93
CA GLN A 378 18.21 -19.68 14.69
C GLN A 378 17.58 -19.57 16.08
N ASP A 379 18.23 -20.24 17.02
CA ASP A 379 17.77 -20.31 18.41
C ASP A 379 17.70 -18.94 19.10
N TRP A 380 18.45 -17.94 18.61
CA TRP A 380 18.48 -16.59 19.21
C TRP A 380 17.13 -15.88 19.14
N PHE A 381 16.32 -16.12 18.10
CA PHE A 381 14.96 -15.57 18.03
C PHE A 381 14.10 -16.04 19.21
N ARG A 382 14.31 -17.27 19.68
CA ARG A 382 13.54 -17.86 20.78
C ARG A 382 14.13 -17.51 22.14
N ASN A 383 15.46 -17.46 22.22
CA ASN A 383 16.17 -17.34 23.49
C ASN A 383 16.45 -15.89 23.90
N GLU A 384 16.70 -15.01 22.93
CA GLU A 384 17.16 -13.62 23.17
C GLU A 384 16.04 -12.59 22.91
N ASN A 385 15.09 -12.88 22.01
CA ASN A 385 13.95 -12.01 21.72
C ASN A 385 12.72 -12.30 22.62
N VAL A 386 12.96 -12.52 23.91
CA VAL A 386 11.92 -12.64 24.93
C VAL A 386 11.71 -11.29 25.64
N PRO A 387 10.52 -11.01 26.17
CA PRO A 387 10.26 -9.82 26.97
C PRO A 387 11.23 -9.75 28.13
N GLN A 388 12.16 -8.80 28.07
CA GLN A 388 12.98 -8.46 29.22
C GLN A 388 12.29 -7.32 29.97
N ASP A 389 12.23 -7.43 31.30
CA ASP A 389 11.85 -6.34 32.20
C ASP A 389 12.98 -5.29 32.21
N THR A 390 13.24 -4.65 31.06
CA THR A 390 14.19 -3.54 30.96
C THR A 390 13.44 -2.22 31.02
N GLU A 391 13.83 -1.36 31.96
CA GLU A 391 13.19 -0.11 32.40
C GLU A 391 13.11 1.03 31.34
N ALA A 392 13.25 0.75 30.05
CA ALA A 392 13.09 1.75 28.98
C ALA A 392 11.65 1.73 28.42
N GLN A 393 10.69 2.12 29.25
CA GLN A 393 9.24 2.11 28.99
C GLN A 393 8.72 3.35 28.24
N ASP A 394 9.41 3.84 27.22
CA ASP A 394 8.99 5.06 26.48
C ASP A 394 8.00 4.80 25.33
N SER A 395 7.53 3.56 25.14
CA SER A 395 6.49 3.23 24.16
C SER A 395 5.19 2.84 24.83
N THR A 396 4.06 3.39 24.39
CA THR A 396 2.72 2.93 24.79
C THR A 396 2.60 1.44 24.50
N LYS A 397 2.60 0.60 25.55
CA LYS A 397 2.30 -0.82 25.43
C LYS A 397 0.83 -0.93 25.02
N ILE A 398 0.58 -1.08 23.73
CA ILE A 398 -0.76 -1.41 23.27
C ILE A 398 -0.93 -2.90 23.58
N GLN A 399 -1.79 -3.21 24.56
CA GLN A 399 -2.26 -4.57 24.74
C GLN A 399 -3.11 -4.90 23.51
N TRP A 400 -2.44 -5.45 22.50
CA TRP A 400 -3.00 -5.61 21.18
C TRP A 400 -4.13 -6.66 21.13
N ARG A 401 -4.27 -7.50 22.17
CA ARG A 401 -5.40 -8.42 22.38
C ARG A 401 -5.68 -8.66 23.88
N PRO A 402 -6.94 -8.90 24.28
CA PRO A 402 -7.22 -9.57 25.54
C PRO A 402 -6.70 -11.00 25.45
N SER A 403 -5.66 -11.35 26.22
CA SER A 403 -5.22 -12.74 26.34
C SER A 403 -6.28 -13.53 27.11
N PRO A 404 -6.79 -14.67 26.59
CA PRO A 404 -7.64 -15.55 27.37
C PRO A 404 -6.85 -16.44 28.34
N SER A 405 -5.51 -16.40 28.34
CA SER A 405 -4.66 -17.23 29.21
C SER A 405 -3.84 -16.42 30.22
N ASN A 406 -3.69 -17.03 31.41
CA ASN A 406 -2.97 -16.53 32.59
C ASN A 406 -1.60 -15.89 32.25
N ASP A 407 -1.22 -14.87 33.03
CA ASP A 407 0.03 -14.10 32.92
C ASP A 407 1.34 -14.91 32.82
N GLU A 408 1.33 -16.21 33.18
CA GLU A 408 2.48 -17.11 33.02
C GLU A 408 2.80 -17.46 31.55
N ASP A 409 1.81 -17.36 30.65
CA ASP A 409 1.94 -17.65 29.20
C ASP A 409 2.71 -16.54 28.44
N ASP A 410 2.87 -15.37 29.06
CA ASP A 410 3.33 -14.13 28.44
C ASP A 410 4.86 -13.98 28.44
N ARG A 411 5.58 -14.72 29.31
CA ARG A 411 7.05 -14.66 29.48
C ARG A 411 7.84 -15.29 28.33
N GLU A 412 7.22 -16.22 27.60
CA GLU A 412 7.85 -16.93 26.47
C GLU A 412 7.45 -16.34 25.11
N SER A 413 6.62 -15.30 25.06
CA SER A 413 6.21 -14.66 23.80
C SER A 413 7.40 -13.96 23.13
N GLN A 414 7.42 -13.90 21.80
CA GLN A 414 8.37 -13.03 21.10
C GLN A 414 7.84 -11.60 21.05
N GLU A 415 8.74 -10.63 21.20
CA GLU A 415 8.37 -9.22 21.19
C GLU A 415 8.92 -8.49 19.97
N PHE A 416 8.15 -7.52 19.48
CA PHE A 416 8.42 -6.79 18.26
C PHE A 416 8.18 -5.30 18.45
N VAL A 417 8.88 -4.51 17.65
CA VAL A 417 8.76 -3.05 17.60
C VAL A 417 8.45 -2.62 16.18
N ILE A 418 7.52 -1.67 16.05
CA ILE A 418 7.15 -1.03 14.80
C ILE A 418 7.41 0.47 14.96
N ARG A 419 8.07 1.07 13.96
CA ARG A 419 8.22 2.52 13.81
C ARG A 419 7.58 2.94 12.50
N THR A 420 6.64 3.87 12.56
CA THR A 420 6.02 4.46 11.37
C THR A 420 6.48 5.90 11.23
N LEU A 421 7.10 6.22 10.09
CA LEU A 421 7.44 7.58 9.69
C LEU A 421 6.52 8.02 8.55
N THR A 422 5.88 9.18 8.69
CA THR A 422 5.04 9.77 7.64
C THR A 422 5.77 10.92 6.98
N PHE A 423 5.85 10.85 5.65
CA PHE A 423 6.41 11.91 4.80
C PHE A 423 5.27 12.59 4.05
N GLU A 424 5.22 13.92 4.12
CA GLU A 424 4.17 14.75 3.53
C GLU A 424 4.75 15.61 2.41
N ARG A 425 3.96 15.80 1.36
CA ARG A 425 4.30 16.65 0.23
C ARG A 425 4.40 18.11 0.65
N LYS A 426 5.57 18.70 0.47
CA LYS A 426 5.85 20.13 0.67
C LYS A 426 6.57 20.72 -0.54
N ARG A 427 6.45 22.02 -0.75
CA ARG A 427 7.18 22.74 -1.80
C ARG A 427 8.51 23.25 -1.23
N MET A 428 9.62 22.99 -1.93
CA MET A 428 10.91 23.57 -1.55
C MET A 428 10.83 25.09 -1.66
N GLY A 429 10.99 25.80 -0.53
CA GLY A 429 10.93 27.27 -0.44
C GLY A 429 9.86 27.83 0.50
N GLU A 430 8.87 27.02 0.91
CA GLU A 430 8.10 27.35 2.11
C GLU A 430 8.99 27.04 3.31
N HIS A 431 9.42 28.08 4.03
CA HIS A 431 10.29 27.99 5.20
C HIS A 431 9.89 26.79 6.07
N ILE A 432 10.72 25.74 6.03
CA ILE A 432 10.87 24.85 7.18
C ILE A 432 11.40 25.79 8.25
N GLY A 433 10.51 26.20 9.17
CA GLY A 433 10.92 26.79 10.44
C GLY A 433 11.92 25.81 11.03
N VAL A 434 13.19 26.17 10.93
CA VAL A 434 14.28 25.47 11.57
C VAL A 434 14.10 25.76 13.05
N ASP A 435 13.19 25.03 13.69
CA ASP A 435 13.36 24.74 15.10
C ASP A 435 14.61 23.87 15.17
N ARG A 436 15.71 24.56 15.45
CA ARG A 436 17.02 23.99 15.76
C ARG A 436 16.83 22.96 16.86
N PHE A 437 17.04 21.69 16.53
CA PHE A 437 17.35 20.65 17.49
C PHE A 437 18.81 20.26 17.35
#